data_AF-A0A533WJA7-F1
#
_entry.id   AF-A0A533WJA7-F1
#
_cell.length_a   1.000
_cell.length_b   1.000
_cell.length_c   1.000
_cell.angle_alpha   90.00
_cell.angle_beta   90.00
_cell.angle_gamma   90.00
#
_symmetry.space_group_name_H-M   'P 1'
#
loop_
_entity.id
_entity.type
_entity.pdbx_description
1 polymer ?
#
loop_
_entity_poly.entity_id
_entity_poly.type
_entity_poly.pdbx_seq_one_letter_code
_entity_poly.pdbx_strand_id
1 'polypeptide(L)'
;MPSDVNTPSVKLRIQSVSTANNQQVSGYRVMIYQPSGVACSFTCLVRAGFTPLAYNATVGWTYTLNPQSYGACTFDHWDDGTTSLFRTIVAPSLDTTYIAYYSGTC
;
A
#
# COMPACT_ATOMS: atom_id res chain seq x y z
N MET A 1 -23.96 26.36 -11.47
CA MET A 1 -23.99 25.21 -10.55
C MET A 1 -22.54 24.79 -10.30
N PRO A 2 -22.13 24.43 -9.08
CA PRO A 2 -20.76 23.97 -8.86
C PRO A 2 -20.56 22.71 -9.70
N SER A 3 -19.51 22.70 -10.51
CA SER A 3 -19.12 21.57 -11.34
C SER A 3 -18.89 20.35 -10.44
N ASP A 4 -19.61 19.27 -10.71
CA ASP A 4 -19.25 17.94 -10.21
C ASP A 4 -17.82 17.66 -10.67
N VAL A 5 -16.85 17.87 -9.77
CA VAL A 5 -15.47 17.47 -10.03
C VAL A 5 -15.51 15.95 -9.99
N ASN A 6 -15.72 15.34 -11.15
CA ASN A 6 -15.62 13.90 -11.33
C ASN A 6 -14.14 13.55 -11.13
N THR A 7 -13.70 13.49 -9.88
CA THR A 7 -12.33 13.10 -9.55
C THR A 7 -12.16 11.66 -9.98
N PRO A 8 -11.28 11.37 -10.96
CA PRO A 8 -11.14 10.02 -11.47
C PRO A 8 -10.66 9.08 -10.36
N SER A 9 -11.13 7.84 -10.39
CA SER A 9 -10.68 6.77 -9.49
C SER A 9 -9.71 5.86 -10.24
N VAL A 10 -8.68 5.39 -9.53
CA VAL A 10 -7.66 4.45 -10.02
C VAL A 10 -7.53 3.26 -9.08
N LYS A 11 -7.12 2.08 -9.57
CA LYS A 11 -6.83 0.94 -8.68
C LYS A 11 -5.37 0.94 -8.26
N LEU A 12 -5.16 1.09 -6.96
CA LEU A 12 -3.89 0.75 -6.32
C LEU A 12 -3.93 -0.72 -5.95
N ARG A 13 -2.98 -1.50 -6.47
CA ARG A 13 -2.77 -2.90 -6.12
C ARG A 13 -1.58 -2.99 -5.18
N ILE A 14 -1.71 -3.73 -4.10
CA ILE A 14 -0.62 -4.00 -3.17
C ILE A 14 -0.39 -5.50 -3.15
N GLN A 15 0.86 -5.89 -3.42
CA GLN A 15 1.31 -7.28 -3.42
C GLN A 15 2.45 -7.47 -2.42
N SER A 16 2.65 -8.72 -2.01
CA SER A 16 3.78 -9.10 -1.16
C SER A 16 4.65 -10.09 -1.92
N VAL A 17 5.97 -9.96 -1.82
CA VAL A 17 6.94 -10.86 -2.45
C VAL A 17 8.00 -11.29 -1.43
N SER A 18 8.36 -12.57 -1.43
CA SER A 18 9.46 -13.09 -0.61
C SER A 18 10.81 -12.79 -1.26
N THR A 19 11.75 -12.20 -0.53
CA THR A 19 13.11 -11.95 -1.03
C THR A 19 13.93 -13.23 -1.18
N ALA A 20 13.51 -14.34 -0.54
CA ALA A 20 14.22 -15.61 -0.58
C ALA A 20 14.13 -16.30 -1.96
N ASN A 21 12.99 -16.18 -2.64
CA ASN A 21 12.69 -16.87 -3.90
C ASN A 21 12.04 -15.97 -4.96
N ASN A 22 11.86 -14.68 -4.65
CA ASN A 22 11.18 -13.69 -5.48
C ASN A 22 9.78 -14.12 -5.94
N GLN A 23 9.08 -14.93 -5.12
CA GLN A 23 7.72 -15.39 -5.38
C GLN A 23 6.70 -14.52 -4.66
N GLN A 24 5.53 -14.36 -5.26
CA GLN A 24 4.42 -13.68 -4.63
C GLN A 24 3.94 -14.48 -3.42
N VAL A 25 3.83 -13.80 -2.29
CA VAL A 25 3.28 -14.34 -1.04
C VAL A 25 1.99 -13.58 -0.69
N SER A 26 1.11 -14.20 0.10
CA SER A 26 -0.23 -13.66 0.40
C SER A 26 -0.55 -13.77 1.88
N GLY A 27 -1.60 -13.07 2.32
CA GLY A 27 -2.03 -13.08 3.72
C GLY A 27 -1.34 -12.05 4.61
N TYR A 28 -0.55 -11.12 4.05
CA TYR A 28 0.07 -10.05 4.82
C TYR A 28 -0.89 -8.89 4.97
N ARG A 29 -1.09 -8.45 6.21
CA ARG A 29 -2.00 -7.34 6.48
C ARG A 29 -1.38 -6.03 5.99
N VAL A 30 -2.17 -5.25 5.26
CA VAL A 30 -1.80 -3.91 4.79
C VAL A 30 -2.86 -2.92 5.23
N MET A 31 -2.40 -1.76 5.68
CA MET A 31 -3.21 -0.61 6.06
C MET A 31 -2.95 0.52 5.07
N ILE A 32 -4.02 1.19 4.65
CA ILE A 32 -3.97 2.37 3.77
C ILE A 32 -4.58 3.52 4.56
N TYR A 33 -3.82 4.61 4.67
CA TYR A 33 -4.20 5.81 5.41
C TYR A 33 -4.37 7.02 4.48
N GLN A 34 -5.29 7.90 4.83
CA GLN A 34 -5.51 9.20 4.19
C GLN A 34 -6.07 10.22 5.22
N PRO A 35 -5.67 11.51 5.19
CA PRO A 35 -4.58 12.09 4.37
C PRO A 35 -3.19 11.62 4.85
N SER A 36 -2.20 11.66 3.95
CA SER A 36 -0.85 11.21 4.26
C SER A 36 -0.15 12.13 5.27
N GLY A 37 0.42 11.53 6.31
CA GLY A 37 1.24 12.21 7.30
C GLY A 37 1.57 11.20 8.38
N VAL A 38 2.85 10.99 8.65
CA VAL A 38 3.43 9.92 9.50
C VAL A 38 2.98 9.94 10.98
N ALA A 39 1.92 10.66 11.32
CA ALA A 39 1.27 10.70 12.64
C ALA A 39 -0.27 10.72 12.57
N CYS A 40 -0.89 10.24 11.49
CA CYS A 40 -2.35 10.20 11.41
C CYS A 40 -2.87 8.98 12.21
N SER A 41 -3.57 9.23 13.32
CA SER A 41 -4.13 8.21 14.23
C SER A 41 -5.08 7.23 13.52
N PHE A 42 -5.59 6.19 14.22
CA PHE A 42 -6.53 5.19 13.69
C PHE A 42 -7.71 5.76 12.87
N THR A 43 -8.08 7.02 13.07
CA THR A 43 -9.13 7.75 12.34
C THR A 43 -8.81 8.02 10.87
N CYS A 44 -7.55 7.91 10.44
CA CYS A 44 -7.13 8.12 9.06
C CYS A 44 -7.09 6.81 8.24
N LEU A 45 -7.42 5.67 8.85
CA LEU A 45 -7.45 4.38 8.17
C LEU A 45 -8.63 4.35 7.19
N VAL A 46 -8.34 4.39 5.89
CA VAL A 46 -9.36 4.28 4.84
C VAL A 46 -9.60 2.84 4.40
N ARG A 47 -8.58 1.97 4.57
CA ARG A 47 -8.71 0.54 4.27
C ARG A 47 -7.71 -0.28 5.06
N ALA A 48 -8.16 -1.41 5.58
CA ALA A 48 -7.30 -2.52 5.99
C ALA A 48 -7.71 -3.80 5.25
N GLY A 49 -6.74 -4.66 4.95
CA GLY A 49 -6.98 -5.95 4.31
C GLY A 49 -5.71 -6.79 4.24
N PHE A 50 -5.76 -7.90 3.52
CA PHE A 50 -4.63 -8.81 3.33
C PHE A 50 -4.18 -8.78 1.86
N THR A 51 -2.88 -8.95 1.62
CA THR A 51 -2.32 -9.02 0.25
C THR A 51 -2.66 -10.34 -0.43
N PRO A 52 -2.93 -10.35 -1.75
CA PRO A 52 -3.01 -9.18 -2.62
C PRO A 52 -4.26 -8.31 -2.33
N LEU A 53 -4.05 -7.00 -2.19
CA LEU A 53 -5.09 -6.03 -1.85
C LEU A 53 -5.30 -5.07 -3.02
N ALA A 54 -6.55 -4.77 -3.35
CA ALA A 54 -6.92 -3.72 -4.30
C ALA A 54 -7.74 -2.62 -3.60
N TYR A 55 -7.39 -1.37 -3.89
CA TYR A 55 -8.05 -0.18 -3.36
C TYR A 55 -8.34 0.82 -4.48
N ASN A 56 -9.58 1.30 -4.54
CA ASN A 56 -9.99 2.36 -5.47
C ASN A 56 -9.63 3.70 -4.84
N ALA A 57 -8.58 4.35 -5.34
CA ALA A 57 -8.09 5.62 -4.87
C ALA A 57 -8.53 6.76 -5.80
N THR A 58 -8.82 7.91 -5.23
CA THR A 58 -8.96 9.16 -5.97
C THR A 58 -7.62 9.60 -6.53
N VAL A 59 -7.53 9.78 -7.85
CA VAL A 59 -6.30 10.23 -8.55
C VAL A 59 -5.83 11.57 -7.99
N GLY A 60 -4.51 11.72 -7.83
CA GLY A 60 -3.88 12.93 -7.31
C GLY A 60 -3.96 13.11 -5.79
N TRP A 61 -4.70 12.26 -5.08
CA TRP A 61 -4.71 12.27 -3.62
C TRP A 61 -3.54 11.50 -3.04
N THR A 62 -3.09 11.90 -1.85
CA THR A 62 -1.95 11.27 -1.18
C THR A 62 -2.41 10.22 -0.17
N TYR A 63 -1.82 9.03 -0.27
CA TYR A 63 -2.09 7.88 0.59
C TYR A 63 -0.80 7.40 1.25
N THR A 64 -0.92 6.82 2.44
CA THR A 64 0.20 6.13 3.09
C THR A 64 -0.09 4.64 3.19
N LEU A 65 0.76 3.83 2.57
CA LEU A 65 0.73 2.37 2.64
C LEU A 65 1.57 1.91 3.83
N ASN A 66 1.04 0.97 4.60
CA ASN A 66 1.75 0.38 5.73
C ASN A 66 1.52 -1.15 5.77
N PRO A 67 2.49 -1.94 5.28
CA PRO A 67 2.49 -3.38 5.40
C PRO A 67 2.86 -3.77 6.83
N GLN A 68 2.29 -4.87 7.28
CA GLN A 68 2.59 -5.47 8.58
C GLN A 68 3.45 -6.71 8.36
N SER A 69 4.44 -6.89 9.24
CA SER A 69 5.18 -8.14 9.40
C SER A 69 4.30 -9.17 10.10
N TYR A 70 4.45 -10.46 9.76
CA TYR A 70 3.66 -11.53 10.36
C TYR A 70 4.49 -12.81 10.48
N GLY A 71 4.49 -13.42 11.67
CA GLY A 71 5.24 -14.64 11.94
C GLY A 71 6.74 -14.46 11.70
N ALA A 72 7.33 -15.35 10.89
CA ALA A 72 8.75 -15.33 10.53
C ALA A 72 9.08 -14.39 9.35
N CYS A 73 8.08 -13.69 8.80
CA CYS A 73 8.21 -12.82 7.64
C CYS A 73 8.17 -11.35 8.03
N THR A 74 9.29 -10.67 7.82
CA THR A 74 9.48 -9.26 8.15
C THR A 74 9.52 -8.42 6.89
N PHE A 75 8.82 -7.28 6.90
CA PHE A 75 8.97 -6.30 5.83
C PHE A 75 10.44 -5.90 5.67
N ASP A 76 10.92 -5.89 4.43
CA ASP A 76 12.31 -5.63 4.07
C ASP A 76 12.44 -4.28 3.35
N HIS A 77 11.79 -4.15 2.18
CA HIS A 77 11.75 -2.92 1.38
C HIS A 77 10.54 -2.89 0.44
N TRP A 78 10.27 -1.74 -0.16
CA TRP A 78 9.30 -1.58 -1.24
C TRP A 78 9.95 -1.74 -2.62
N ASP A 79 9.15 -1.87 -3.67
CA ASP A 79 9.59 -1.91 -5.09
C ASP A 79 10.46 -0.73 -5.54
N ASP A 80 10.43 0.40 -4.83
CA ASP A 80 11.30 1.56 -5.10
C ASP A 80 12.62 1.54 -4.29
N GLY A 81 12.89 0.45 -3.57
CA GLY A 81 14.07 0.28 -2.72
C GLY A 81 13.98 0.96 -1.36
N THR A 82 12.87 1.63 -1.02
CA THR A 82 12.73 2.27 0.29
C THR A 82 12.46 1.25 1.39
N THR A 83 13.15 1.40 2.52
CA THR A 83 13.02 0.54 3.71
C THR A 83 12.08 1.13 4.77
N SER A 84 11.48 2.29 4.48
CA SER A 84 10.48 2.89 5.37
C SER A 84 9.21 2.02 5.37
N LEU A 85 8.81 1.56 6.57
CA LEU A 85 7.54 0.85 6.78
C LEU A 85 6.32 1.65 6.32
N PHE A 86 6.40 2.97 6.33
CA PHE A 86 5.38 3.85 5.81
C PHE A 86 5.82 4.37 4.45
N ARG A 87 5.07 4.04 3.39
CA ARG A 87 5.30 4.57 2.05
C ARG A 87 4.18 5.51 1.67
N THR A 88 4.53 6.78 1.49
CA THR A 88 3.60 7.80 1.02
C THR A 88 3.65 7.87 -0.49
N ILE A 89 2.48 7.80 -1.12
CA ILE A 89 2.30 7.84 -2.58
C ILE A 89 1.24 8.86 -2.96
N VAL A 90 1.38 9.43 -4.15
CA VAL A 90 0.30 10.16 -4.82
C VAL A 90 -0.37 9.19 -5.79
N ALA A 91 -1.69 9.04 -5.71
CA ALA A 91 -2.42 8.12 -6.58
C ALA A 91 -2.24 8.53 -8.06
N PRO A 92 -1.68 7.63 -8.91
CA PRO A 92 -1.41 7.93 -10.31
C PRO A 92 -2.68 7.94 -11.16
N SER A 93 -2.57 8.29 -12.44
CA SER A 93 -3.70 8.28 -13.38
C SER A 93 -4.04 6.90 -13.95
N LEU A 94 -3.16 5.90 -13.75
CA LEU A 94 -3.31 4.53 -14.25
C LEU A 94 -3.17 3.51 -13.12
N ASP A 95 -3.86 2.38 -13.26
CA ASP A 95 -3.76 1.25 -12.34
C ASP A 95 -2.29 0.90 -12.07
N THR A 96 -1.89 0.89 -10.80
CA THR A 96 -0.49 0.71 -10.40
C THR A 96 -0.38 -0.33 -9.31
N THR A 97 0.65 -1.16 -9.40
CA THR A 97 0.98 -2.18 -8.41
C THR A 97 2.18 -1.73 -7.59
N TYR A 98 2.04 -1.77 -6.28
CA TYR A 98 3.10 -1.55 -5.30
C TYR A 98 3.43 -2.90 -4.64
N ILE A 99 4.71 -3.20 -4.50
CA ILE A 99 5.18 -4.49 -3.99
C ILE A 99 5.93 -4.24 -2.69
N ALA A 100 5.46 -4.87 -1.61
CA ALA A 100 6.20 -4.97 -0.36
C ALA A 100 7.01 -6.27 -0.37
N TYR A 101 8.33 -6.16 -0.26
CA TYR A 101 9.24 -7.28 -0.14
C TYR A 101 9.38 -7.69 1.33
N TYR A 102 9.39 -9.00 1.56
CA TYR A 102 9.52 -9.60 2.88
C TYR A 102 10.71 -10.53 2.94
N SER A 103 11.50 -10.41 4.00
CA SER A 103 12.60 -11.31 4.33
C SER A 103 12.20 -12.29 5.44
N GLY A 104 12.92 -13.42 5.52
CA GLY A 104 12.62 -14.52 6.43
C GLY A 104 12.04 -15.74 5.70
N THR A 105 11.46 -16.68 6.46
CA THR A 105 10.83 -17.88 5.90
C THR A 105 9.39 -17.59 5.49
N CYS A 106 9.28 -17.08 4.26
CA CYS A 106 8.08 -16.80 3.47
C CYS A 106 8.16 -17.64 2.18
#